data_AF-A0A939RHH1-F1
#
_entry.id   AF-A0A939RHH1-F1
#
_cell.length_a   1.000
_cell.length_b   1.000
_cell.length_c   1.000
_cell.angle_alpha   90.00
_cell.angle_beta   90.00
_cell.angle_gamma   90.00
#
_symmetry.space_group_name_H-M   'P 1'
#
loop_
_entity.id
_entity.type
_entity.pdbx_description
1 polymer ?
#
loop_
_entity_poly.entity_id
_entity_poly.type
_entity_poly.pdbx_seq_one_letter_code
_entity_poly.pdbx_strand_id
1 'polypeptide(L)'
;MLRSLARRCLRPATIAATLAVAAVPVLAATPAHAAGPSYTCDDIEGTLAGGLATGLTNCVASGGAPASGPITGAFTIVRRSDNLTATCTGFAPAPSGIAETPAAVEGFSCTE
;
A
#
# COMPACT_ATOMS: atom_id res chain seq x y z
N MET A 1 6.92 -11.49 -75.22
CA MET A 1 7.88 -11.14 -74.15
C MET A 1 7.74 -9.65 -73.85
N LEU A 2 6.94 -9.29 -72.84
CA LEU A 2 6.69 -7.91 -72.41
C LEU A 2 7.92 -7.37 -71.65
N ARG A 3 8.51 -6.26 -72.12
CA ARG A 3 9.61 -5.58 -71.42
C ARG A 3 9.04 -4.54 -70.44
N SER A 4 9.45 -4.73 -69.18
CA SER A 4 8.99 -4.03 -67.98
C SER A 4 9.37 -2.55 -67.97
N LEU A 5 8.40 -1.70 -67.60
CA LEU A 5 8.52 -0.27 -67.32
C LEU A 5 8.83 -0.06 -65.83
N ALA A 6 9.81 0.78 -65.49
CA ALA A 6 9.87 1.50 -64.19
C ALA A 6 10.96 2.58 -64.28
N ARG A 7 10.67 3.78 -64.79
CA ARG A 7 10.19 4.97 -64.05
C ARG A 7 10.85 5.18 -62.67
N ARG A 8 11.72 6.19 -62.66
CA ARG A 8 12.31 6.92 -61.53
C ARG A 8 11.28 7.22 -60.44
N CYS A 9 11.67 7.11 -59.17
CA CYS A 9 11.08 7.92 -58.10
C CYS A 9 12.16 8.33 -57.09
N LEU A 10 12.26 9.65 -56.93
CA LEU A 10 13.07 10.38 -55.96
C LEU A 10 12.75 9.94 -54.53
N ARG A 11 13.76 9.86 -53.66
CA ARG A 11 13.60 9.65 -52.22
C ARG A 11 13.56 11.01 -51.50
N PRO A 12 12.50 11.36 -50.76
CA PRO A 12 12.58 12.41 -49.76
C PRO A 12 13.16 11.84 -48.45
N ALA A 13 14.21 12.49 -47.93
CA ALA A 13 14.75 12.20 -46.61
C ALA A 13 13.86 12.89 -45.55
N THR A 14 13.07 12.10 -44.84
CA THR A 14 12.30 12.54 -43.67
C THR A 14 13.21 12.57 -42.45
N ILE A 15 13.51 13.78 -41.95
CA ILE A 15 14.19 13.99 -40.66
C ILE A 15 13.14 13.81 -39.56
N ALA A 16 13.21 12.70 -38.83
CA ALA A 16 12.38 12.45 -37.66
C ALA A 16 12.97 13.19 -36.44
N ALA A 17 12.29 14.24 -35.98
CA ALA A 17 12.59 14.91 -34.72
C ALA A 17 11.98 14.09 -33.56
N THR A 18 12.83 13.43 -32.78
CA THR A 18 12.43 12.70 -31.56
C THR A 18 12.28 13.68 -30.40
N LEU A 19 11.04 13.97 -30.01
CA LEU A 19 10.69 14.67 -28.77
C LEU A 19 10.92 13.73 -27.58
N ALA A 20 12.03 13.93 -26.87
CA ALA A 20 12.28 13.27 -25.59
C ALA A 20 11.42 13.94 -24.50
N VAL A 21 10.34 13.25 -24.10
CA VAL A 21 9.54 13.64 -22.94
C VAL A 21 10.31 13.25 -21.68
N ALA A 22 10.83 14.24 -20.96
CA ALA A 22 11.46 14.04 -19.66
C ALA A 22 10.40 13.61 -18.64
N ALA A 23 10.41 12.35 -18.24
CA ALA A 23 9.58 11.85 -17.15
C ALA A 23 10.10 12.41 -15.82
N VAL A 24 9.31 13.25 -15.17
CA VAL A 24 9.60 13.73 -13.80
C VAL A 24 9.20 12.60 -12.85
N PRO A 25 10.13 12.04 -12.05
CA PRO A 25 9.76 11.04 -11.05
C PRO A 25 8.94 11.72 -9.96
N VAL A 26 7.65 11.37 -9.87
CA VAL A 26 6.82 11.71 -8.72
C VAL A 26 7.29 10.82 -7.57
N LEU A 27 8.02 11.40 -6.61
CA LEU A 27 8.27 10.75 -5.32
C LEU A 27 6.92 10.65 -4.60
N ALA A 28 6.33 9.46 -4.58
CA ALA A 28 5.21 9.16 -3.71
C ALA A 28 5.71 9.20 -2.25
N ALA A 29 5.24 10.16 -1.47
CA ALA A 29 5.50 10.22 -0.04
C ALA A 29 4.75 9.06 0.63
N THR A 30 5.49 8.05 1.10
CA THR A 30 4.92 7.00 1.96
C THR A 30 4.61 7.61 3.32
N PRO A 31 3.40 7.44 3.87
CA PRO A 31 3.09 7.93 5.21
C PRO A 31 4.03 7.29 6.24
N ALA A 32 4.63 8.16 7.07
CA ALA A 32 5.53 7.76 8.15
C ALA A 32 4.70 7.16 9.29
N HIS A 33 4.50 5.84 9.23
CA HIS A 33 3.92 5.09 10.34
C HIS A 33 4.88 5.15 11.54
N ALA A 34 4.32 5.23 12.75
CA ALA A 34 5.09 5.22 13.99
C ALA A 34 6.10 4.06 13.98
N ALA A 35 7.32 4.29 14.50
CA ALA A 35 8.37 3.28 14.56
C ALA A 35 7.96 2.14 15.51
N GLY A 36 7.29 1.12 14.97
CA GLY A 36 6.76 0.01 15.74
C GLY A 36 5.96 -0.97 14.87
N PRO A 37 5.38 -2.01 15.50
CA PRO A 37 4.56 -3.00 14.81
C PRO A 37 3.38 -2.32 14.10
N SER A 38 3.21 -2.61 12.81
CA SER A 38 2.13 -2.03 12.02
C SER A 38 1.52 -3.03 11.04
N TYR A 39 0.24 -2.80 10.71
CA TYR A 39 -0.50 -3.56 9.72
C TYR A 39 -1.17 -2.61 8.75
N THR A 40 -0.98 -2.81 7.45
CA THR A 40 -1.72 -2.06 6.42
C THR A 40 -2.76 -2.96 5.79
N CYS A 41 -4.04 -2.66 5.97
CA CYS A 41 -5.19 -3.42 5.48
C CYS A 41 -5.98 -2.62 4.43
N ASP A 42 -6.83 -3.28 3.64
CA ASP A 42 -7.70 -2.57 2.69
C ASP A 42 -8.79 -1.76 3.41
N ASP A 43 -9.35 -2.31 4.47
CA ASP A 43 -10.39 -1.67 5.28
C ASP A 43 -10.09 -1.73 6.79
N ILE A 44 -10.81 -0.91 7.56
CA ILE A 44 -10.81 -0.91 9.04
C ILE A 44 -12.26 -0.77 9.49
N GLU A 45 -12.79 -1.76 10.20
CA GLU A 45 -14.10 -1.70 10.84
C GLU A 45 -13.98 -1.55 12.36
N GLY A 46 -15.09 -1.25 13.02
CA GLY A 46 -15.17 -1.14 14.48
C GLY A 46 -15.36 0.30 15.00
N THR A 47 -15.54 0.41 16.30
CA THR A 47 -15.75 1.69 16.98
C THR A 47 -14.46 2.11 17.67
N LEU A 48 -13.70 3.02 17.06
CA LEU A 48 -12.47 3.58 17.66
C LEU A 48 -12.76 4.25 19.01
N ALA A 49 -13.90 4.93 19.15
CA ALA A 49 -14.34 5.49 20.43
C ALA A 49 -14.63 4.43 21.50
N GLY A 50 -14.89 3.18 21.10
CA GLY A 50 -15.09 2.03 21.98
C GLY A 50 -13.80 1.23 22.21
N GLY A 51 -12.66 1.70 21.68
CA GLY A 51 -11.39 1.02 21.83
C GLY A 51 -11.22 -0.20 20.93
N LEU A 52 -12.04 -0.42 19.91
CA LEU A 52 -11.92 -1.59 19.04
C LEU A 52 -11.68 -1.16 17.59
N ALA A 53 -10.73 -1.83 16.93
CA ALA A 53 -10.47 -1.67 15.51
C ALA A 53 -10.16 -3.02 14.88
N THR A 54 -10.75 -3.31 13.73
CA THR A 54 -10.50 -4.54 12.98
C THR A 54 -10.05 -4.18 11.58
N GLY A 55 -8.77 -4.41 11.27
CA GLY A 55 -8.26 -4.33 9.91
C GLY A 55 -8.71 -5.54 9.10
N LEU A 56 -9.19 -5.32 7.88
CA LEU A 56 -9.75 -6.37 7.04
C LEU A 56 -9.12 -6.40 5.65
N THR A 57 -8.92 -7.62 5.16
CA THR A 57 -8.51 -7.94 3.78
C THR A 57 -7.13 -7.40 3.39
N ASN A 58 -6.31 -8.26 2.79
CA ASN A 58 -4.95 -7.93 2.33
C ASN A 58 -4.11 -7.17 3.37
N CYS A 59 -4.23 -7.58 4.64
CA CYS A 59 -3.47 -7.01 5.74
C CYS A 59 -2.00 -7.43 5.64
N VAL A 60 -1.10 -6.45 5.59
CA VAL A 60 0.36 -6.66 5.47
C VAL A 60 1.03 -6.22 6.76
N ALA A 61 1.68 -7.15 7.45
CA ALA A 61 2.47 -6.88 8.65
C ALA A 61 3.78 -6.17 8.31
N SER A 62 4.22 -5.24 9.16
CA SER A 62 5.45 -4.45 9.02
C SER A 62 5.99 -4.03 10.39
N GLY A 63 7.22 -3.51 10.44
CA GLY A 63 7.80 -2.97 11.68
C GLY A 63 8.01 -4.00 12.81
N GLY A 64 8.16 -5.29 12.46
CA GLY A 64 8.31 -6.39 13.43
C GLY A 64 6.98 -6.98 13.92
N ALA A 65 5.85 -6.56 13.35
CA ALA A 65 4.54 -7.11 13.68
C ALA A 65 4.43 -8.60 13.29
N PRO A 66 3.88 -9.46 14.18
CA PRO A 66 3.67 -10.86 13.85
C PRO A 66 2.60 -11.02 12.77
N ALA A 67 2.81 -11.95 11.83
CA ALA A 67 1.82 -12.26 10.80
C ALA A 67 0.60 -13.01 11.37
N SER A 68 0.77 -13.74 12.47
CA SER A 68 -0.29 -14.52 13.10
C SER A 68 -0.12 -14.58 14.62
N GLY A 69 -1.24 -14.69 15.35
CA GLY A 69 -1.25 -14.87 16.80
C GLY A 69 -1.37 -13.57 17.60
N PRO A 70 -1.18 -13.63 18.93
CA PRO A 70 -1.36 -12.47 19.81
C PRO A 70 -0.32 -11.39 19.54
N ILE A 71 -0.78 -10.13 19.56
CA ILE A 71 0.05 -8.94 19.45
C ILE A 71 0.21 -8.36 20.85
N THR A 72 1.45 -8.15 21.28
CA THR A 72 1.77 -7.57 22.60
C THR A 72 2.39 -6.20 22.43
N GLY A 73 1.93 -5.23 23.23
CA GLY A 73 2.44 -3.86 23.17
C GLY A 73 1.72 -3.00 22.14
N ALA A 74 2.17 -1.76 21.98
CA ALA A 74 1.55 -0.83 21.06
C ALA A 74 1.76 -1.24 19.59
N PHE A 75 0.72 -1.12 18.78
CA PHE A 75 0.80 -1.33 17.32
C PHE A 75 -0.24 -0.46 16.60
N THR A 76 -0.10 -0.35 15.28
CA THR A 76 -1.05 0.42 14.46
C THR A 76 -1.68 -0.42 13.36
N ILE A 77 -2.97 -0.21 13.09
CA ILE A 77 -3.68 -0.72 11.91
C ILE A 77 -3.97 0.47 11.00
N VAL A 78 -3.61 0.39 9.72
CA VAL A 78 -3.79 1.49 8.77
C VAL A 78 -4.60 1.05 7.57
N ARG A 79 -5.63 1.83 7.25
CA ARG A 79 -6.46 1.65 6.07
C ARG A 79 -5.78 2.22 4.84
N ARG A 80 -5.66 1.42 3.79
CA ARG A 80 -4.94 1.77 2.56
C ARG A 80 -5.60 2.90 1.76
N SER A 81 -6.92 3.04 1.82
CA SER A 81 -7.68 3.97 0.98
C SER A 81 -7.56 5.45 1.39
N ASP A 82 -7.56 5.72 2.69
CA ASP A 82 -7.60 7.05 3.28
C ASP A 82 -6.52 7.31 4.34
N ASN A 83 -5.67 6.31 4.63
CA ASN A 83 -4.66 6.32 5.68
C ASN A 83 -5.23 6.55 7.08
N LEU A 84 -6.50 6.20 7.31
CA LEU A 84 -7.03 6.13 8.66
C LEU A 84 -6.15 5.18 9.48
N THR A 85 -5.66 5.66 10.61
CA THR A 85 -4.71 4.94 11.47
C THR A 85 -5.37 4.68 12.81
N ALA A 86 -5.51 3.41 13.19
CA ALA A 86 -5.92 3.02 14.51
C ALA A 86 -4.67 2.63 15.32
N THR A 87 -4.36 3.38 16.38
CA THR A 87 -3.29 3.08 17.32
C THR A 87 -3.84 2.29 18.49
N CYS A 88 -3.39 1.06 18.66
CA CYS A 88 -3.87 0.15 19.70
C CYS A 88 -2.82 -0.02 20.78
N THR A 89 -3.17 0.29 22.02
CA THR A 89 -2.29 0.15 23.18
C THR A 89 -2.90 -0.85 24.16
N GLY A 90 -2.38 -2.08 24.20
CA GLY A 90 -2.93 -3.05 25.15
C GLY A 90 -2.57 -2.74 26.59
N PHE A 91 -3.36 -3.32 27.49
CA PHE A 91 -3.11 -3.32 28.91
C PHE A 91 -2.40 -4.62 29.29
N ALA A 92 -1.12 -4.55 29.66
CA ALA A 92 -0.43 -5.73 30.20
C ALA A 92 -1.20 -6.25 31.43
N PRO A 93 -1.46 -7.56 31.55
CA PRO A 93 -0.87 -8.68 30.80
C PRO A 93 -1.67 -9.13 29.55
N ALA A 94 -2.75 -8.46 29.17
CA ALA A 94 -3.57 -8.86 28.02
C ALA A 94 -2.91 -8.49 26.68
N PRO A 95 -3.12 -9.29 25.61
CA PRO A 95 -2.69 -8.91 24.28
C PRO A 95 -3.39 -7.62 23.85
N SER A 96 -2.69 -6.82 23.06
CA SER A 96 -3.18 -5.58 22.46
C SER A 96 -4.03 -5.86 21.22
N GLY A 97 -3.85 -7.04 20.61
CA GLY A 97 -4.58 -7.45 19.42
C GLY A 97 -4.31 -8.91 19.05
N ILE A 98 -4.92 -9.36 17.96
CA ILE A 98 -4.68 -10.67 17.34
C ILE A 98 -4.44 -10.46 15.84
N ALA A 99 -3.38 -11.03 15.30
CA ALA A 99 -3.09 -11.02 13.88
C ALA A 99 -3.52 -12.34 13.24
N GLU A 100 -4.17 -12.25 12.08
CA GLU A 100 -4.47 -13.36 11.18
C GLU A 100 -4.25 -12.91 9.74
N THR A 101 -3.06 -12.36 9.46
CA THR A 101 -2.74 -11.86 8.12
C THR A 101 -2.64 -13.02 7.12
N PRO A 102 -3.11 -12.85 5.87
CA PRO A 102 -3.60 -11.60 5.27
C PRO A 102 -5.09 -11.30 5.49
N ALA A 103 -5.82 -12.13 6.25
CA ALA A 103 -7.26 -12.05 6.36
C ALA A 103 -7.72 -10.87 7.23
N ALA A 104 -7.23 -10.78 8.46
CA ALA A 104 -7.67 -9.77 9.42
C ALA A 104 -6.61 -9.46 10.50
N VAL A 105 -6.78 -8.32 11.16
CA VAL A 105 -6.05 -7.93 12.37
C VAL A 105 -7.03 -7.29 13.33
N GLU A 106 -7.19 -7.85 14.51
CA GLU A 106 -8.03 -7.32 15.56
C GLU A 106 -7.19 -6.53 16.54
N GLY A 107 -7.68 -5.36 16.93
CA GLY A 107 -7.06 -4.47 17.90
C GLY A 107 -7.99 -4.12 19.05
N PHE A 108 -7.40 -4.08 20.24
CA PHE A 108 -8.04 -3.73 21.50
C PHE A 108 -7.42 -2.46 22.07
N SER A 109 -8.25 -1.66 22.73
CA SER A 109 -7.88 -0.35 23.28
C SER A 109 -7.26 0.57 22.22
N CYS A 110 -7.93 0.68 21.08
CA CYS A 110 -7.50 1.48 19.94
C CYS A 110 -8.08 2.90 19.93
N THR A 111 -7.32 3.86 19.40
CA THR A 111 -7.77 5.23 19.11
C THR A 111 -7.34 5.64 17.71
N GLU A 112 -8.05 6.59 17.10
CA GLU A 112 -7.61 7.23 15.85
C GLU A 112 -6.40 8.15 16.06
#